data_AF-A0A5R9M802-F1
#
_entry.id   AF-A0A5R9M802-F1
#
_cell.length_a   1.000
_cell.length_b   1.000
_cell.length_c   1.000
_cell.angle_alpha   90.00
_cell.angle_beta   90.00
_cell.angle_gamma   90.00
#
_symmetry.space_group_name_H-M   'P 1'
#
loop_
_entity.id
_entity.type
_entity.pdbx_description
1 polymer ?
#
loop_
_entity_poly.entity_id
_entity_poly.type
_entity_poly.pdbx_seq_one_letter_code
_entity_poly.pdbx_strand_id
1 'polypeptide(L)'
;MCHLQKPAGPIPARPRSTRCIRVRRSPLNGGARLVNLAAAGQRVYPPWQLPHRAQTLMGFGWPMTGRMMAAGLRPTLSIDDVPSVGGDMFATMRTAFVVQRGLDGSLDSRDLLEFATLDGAQALGLGIRTGSLAPGKDADVILLRTDDLTVLPVTDPAGTAVASGHPGLVDTVLVAGKVVKRAGALVGVDLPELKARLAASRDRVTAAAGVPLDSTWSPQPRA
;
A
#
# COMPACT_ATOMS: atom_id res chain seq x y z
N MET A 1 43.47 3.41 -5.59
CA MET A 1 43.14 3.20 -4.16
C MET A 1 42.79 4.56 -3.56
N CYS A 2 41.53 4.77 -3.17
CA CYS A 2 41.12 5.99 -2.48
C CYS A 2 40.25 5.56 -1.29
N HIS A 3 40.84 5.60 -0.09
CA HIS A 3 40.17 5.30 1.17
C HIS A 3 39.33 6.51 1.59
N LEU A 4 38.02 6.32 1.76
CA LEU A 4 37.16 7.28 2.45
C LEU A 4 37.16 6.99 3.96
N GLN A 5 37.78 7.88 4.73
CA GLN A 5 37.72 7.90 6.19
C GLN A 5 36.34 8.36 6.68
N LYS A 6 35.83 7.64 7.68
CA LYS A 6 34.59 7.95 8.40
C LYS A 6 34.88 9.08 9.41
N PRO A 7 34.10 10.18 9.47
CA PRO A 7 34.32 11.19 10.48
C PRO A 7 33.90 10.67 11.86
N ALA A 8 34.77 10.86 12.85
CA ALA A 8 34.52 10.60 14.26
C ALA A 8 34.00 11.88 14.93
N GLY A 9 32.75 11.85 15.42
CA GLY A 9 32.17 12.91 16.23
C GLY A 9 30.64 12.81 16.34
N PRO A 10 30.03 13.10 17.51
CA PRO A 10 28.58 13.09 17.66
C PRO A 10 27.93 14.26 16.91
N ILE A 11 26.98 13.93 16.04
CA ILE A 11 26.16 14.90 15.29
C ILE A 11 25.21 15.61 16.27
N PRO A 12 25.14 16.95 16.30
CA PRO A 12 24.24 17.66 17.22
C PRO A 12 22.77 17.41 16.87
N ALA A 13 21.98 17.13 17.91
CA ALA A 13 20.55 16.86 17.78
C ALA A 13 19.77 18.15 17.40
N ARG A 14 19.17 18.16 16.21
CA ARG A 14 18.12 19.12 15.85
C ARG A 14 16.79 18.69 16.48
N PRO A 15 15.93 19.62 16.93
CA PRO A 15 14.60 19.28 17.43
C PRO A 15 13.77 18.70 16.29
N ARG A 16 13.40 17.41 16.38
CA ARG A 16 12.60 16.70 15.38
C ARG A 16 11.14 16.68 15.80
N SER A 17 10.30 17.49 15.14
CA SER A 17 8.84 17.33 15.11
C SER A 17 8.35 16.40 13.99
N THR A 18 9.26 15.75 13.26
CA THR A 18 8.90 14.81 12.20
C THR A 18 8.58 13.43 12.78
N ARG A 19 7.29 13.09 12.89
CA ARG A 19 6.86 11.70 13.12
C ARG A 19 7.26 10.88 11.89
N CYS A 20 8.31 10.07 12.03
CA CYS A 20 8.83 9.24 10.96
C CYS A 20 8.00 7.94 10.86
N ILE A 21 7.38 7.72 9.71
CA ILE A 21 6.75 6.45 9.34
C ILE A 21 7.89 5.48 9.05
N ARG A 22 8.09 4.49 9.92
CA ARG A 22 9.20 3.53 9.78
C ARG A 22 8.72 2.24 9.15
N VAL A 23 8.98 2.08 7.85
CA VAL A 23 8.91 0.77 7.17
C VAL A 23 10.08 -0.07 7.68
N ARG A 24 9.83 -1.08 8.51
CA ARG A 24 10.89 -1.98 9.01
C ARG A 24 10.80 -3.33 8.29
N ARG A 25 11.92 -3.76 7.70
CA ARG A 25 12.17 -5.18 7.39
C ARG A 25 12.21 -5.97 8.71
N SER A 26 11.56 -7.12 8.77
CA SER A 26 11.60 -7.98 9.96
C SER A 26 11.97 -9.42 9.58
N PRO A 27 13.11 -9.94 10.06
CA PRO A 27 13.32 -11.36 10.21
C PRO A 27 12.91 -11.72 11.65
N LEU A 28 11.63 -12.03 11.89
CA LEU A 28 11.18 -12.42 13.24
C LEU A 28 10.20 -13.60 13.18
N ASN A 29 10.77 -14.79 13.33
CA ASN A 29 10.08 -16.06 13.59
C ASN A 29 9.72 -16.26 15.08
N GLY A 30 9.65 -15.20 15.90
CA GLY A 30 9.40 -15.32 17.34
C GLY A 30 8.15 -14.57 17.79
N GLY A 31 7.12 -15.30 18.24
CA GLY A 31 5.84 -14.75 18.75
C GLY A 31 5.95 -13.91 20.03
N ALA A 32 7.08 -13.96 20.74
CA ALA A 32 7.24 -13.35 22.07
C ALA A 32 7.39 -11.81 22.07
N ARG A 33 7.55 -11.13 20.93
CA ARG A 33 7.75 -9.65 20.87
C ARG A 33 6.51 -8.83 20.52
N LEU A 34 5.41 -9.44 20.08
CA LEU A 34 4.17 -8.72 19.73
C LEU A 34 3.36 -8.32 20.98
N VAL A 35 3.41 -9.15 22.04
CA VAL A 35 2.57 -9.01 23.24
C VAL A 35 2.88 -7.74 24.06
N ASN A 36 4.14 -7.27 24.08
CA ASN A 36 4.54 -6.08 24.85
C ASN A 36 4.06 -4.73 24.27
N LEU A 37 3.47 -4.71 23.06
CA LEU A 37 2.99 -3.48 22.41
C LEU A 37 1.49 -3.23 22.59
N ALA A 38 0.70 -4.28 22.81
CA ALA A 38 -0.75 -4.19 23.04
C ALA A 38 -1.10 -3.65 24.44
N ALA A 39 -0.20 -3.82 25.41
CA ALA A 39 -0.43 -3.51 26.83
C ALA A 39 -0.45 -2.01 27.19
N ALA A 40 -0.23 -1.10 26.24
CA ALA A 40 -0.13 0.33 26.51
C ALA A 40 -1.47 1.09 26.58
N GLY A 41 -2.62 0.45 26.33
CA GLY A 41 -3.95 1.10 26.33
C GLY A 41 -4.14 2.23 25.31
N GLN A 42 -3.07 2.60 24.60
CA GLN A 42 -3.06 3.47 23.45
C GLN A 42 -3.35 2.62 22.22
N ARG A 43 -4.24 3.07 21.33
CA ARG A 43 -4.24 2.64 19.94
C ARG A 43 -2.95 3.15 19.31
N VAL A 44 -1.83 2.51 19.65
CA VAL A 44 -0.55 2.76 19.02
C VAL A 44 -0.70 2.17 17.63
N TYR A 45 -1.08 2.98 16.64
CA TYR A 45 -0.99 2.63 15.23
C TYR A 45 0.50 2.59 14.91
N PRO A 46 1.16 1.43 14.92
CA PRO A 46 2.54 1.44 14.54
C PRO A 46 2.55 1.55 13.00
N PRO A 47 3.58 2.15 12.38
CA PRO A 47 3.62 2.43 10.94
C PRO A 47 3.79 1.18 10.05
N TRP A 48 3.27 0.02 10.48
CA TRP A 48 3.31 -1.26 9.78
C TRP A 48 2.33 -1.26 8.61
N GLN A 49 2.69 -0.47 7.59
CA GLN A 49 2.22 -0.67 6.25
C GLN A 49 2.70 -2.03 5.78
N LEU A 50 1.76 -2.91 5.45
CA LEU A 50 2.06 -4.24 4.93
C LEU A 50 1.93 -4.20 3.41
N PRO A 51 3.04 -4.18 2.67
CA PRO A 51 3.03 -4.40 1.24
C PRO A 51 2.89 -5.88 0.92
N HIS A 52 1.70 -6.41 1.22
CA HIS A 52 1.36 -7.81 1.09
C HIS A 52 1.78 -8.36 -0.26
N ARG A 53 1.42 -7.63 -1.33
CA ARG A 53 1.69 -8.05 -2.70
C ARG A 53 3.19 -8.03 -3.01
N ALA A 54 3.92 -6.99 -2.63
CA ALA A 54 5.35 -6.90 -2.92
C ALA A 54 6.17 -7.90 -2.09
N GLN A 55 5.86 -8.06 -0.79
CA GLN A 55 6.54 -9.02 0.08
C GLN A 55 6.35 -10.45 -0.39
N THR A 56 5.11 -10.84 -0.73
CA THR A 56 4.83 -12.19 -1.23
C THR A 56 5.49 -12.40 -2.60
N LEU A 57 5.39 -11.43 -3.51
CA LEU A 57 6.01 -11.54 -4.85
C LEU A 57 7.54 -11.68 -4.78
N MET A 58 8.20 -10.96 -3.88
CA MET A 58 9.67 -10.98 -3.72
C MET A 58 10.18 -12.16 -2.86
N GLY A 59 9.27 -13.00 -2.35
CA GLY A 59 9.63 -14.15 -1.50
C GLY A 59 10.17 -13.75 -0.13
N PHE A 60 9.70 -12.63 0.45
CA PHE A 60 10.05 -12.22 1.82
C PHE A 60 9.22 -12.93 2.90
N GLY A 61 8.28 -13.78 2.50
CA GLY A 61 7.46 -14.60 3.36
C GLY A 61 6.01 -14.14 3.46
N TRP A 62 5.29 -14.72 4.41
CA TRP A 62 3.87 -14.44 4.62
C TRP A 62 3.67 -13.10 5.34
N PRO A 63 2.71 -12.27 4.89
CA PRO A 63 2.36 -11.03 5.56
C PRO A 63 1.97 -11.27 7.04
N MET A 64 2.29 -10.32 7.91
CA MET A 64 2.04 -10.45 9.36
C MET A 64 0.60 -10.12 9.78
N THR A 65 -0.35 -10.09 8.86
CA THR A 65 -1.72 -9.59 9.04
C THR A 65 -2.43 -10.28 10.20
N GLY A 66 -2.56 -11.61 10.14
CA GLY A 66 -3.19 -12.39 11.20
C GLY A 66 -2.45 -12.28 12.53
N ARG A 67 -1.12 -12.22 12.52
CA ARG A 67 -0.31 -12.06 13.74
C ARG A 67 -0.53 -10.69 14.40
N MET A 68 -0.71 -9.64 13.62
CA MET A 68 -1.03 -8.31 14.12
C MET A 68 -2.43 -8.26 14.71
N MET A 69 -3.42 -8.80 13.98
CA MET A 69 -4.81 -8.86 14.45
C MET A 69 -4.95 -9.68 15.74
N ALA A 70 -4.29 -10.84 15.82
CA ALA A 70 -4.27 -11.68 17.03
C ALA A 70 -3.64 -10.96 18.24
N ALA A 71 -2.75 -10.00 18.01
CA ALA A 71 -2.17 -9.15 19.04
C ALA A 71 -3.01 -7.89 19.35
N GLY A 72 -4.23 -7.77 18.80
CA GLY A 72 -5.10 -6.61 18.97
C GLY A 72 -4.65 -5.35 18.19
N LEU A 73 -3.74 -5.51 17.22
CA LEU A 73 -3.26 -4.42 16.37
C LEU A 73 -4.06 -4.36 15.07
N ARG A 74 -4.27 -3.15 14.56
CA ARG A 74 -4.89 -2.92 13.25
C ARG A 74 -3.81 -2.64 12.19
N PRO A 75 -3.60 -3.54 11.21
CA PRO A 75 -2.64 -3.31 10.13
C PRO A 75 -3.16 -2.30 9.11
N THR A 76 -2.25 -1.79 8.26
CA THR A 76 -2.59 -0.92 7.12
C THR A 76 -2.01 -1.49 5.83
N LEU A 77 -2.56 -1.10 4.70
CA LEU A 77 -2.12 -1.55 3.38
C LEU A 77 -1.17 -0.55 2.72
N SER A 78 -0.23 -1.07 1.93
CA SER A 78 0.63 -0.26 1.07
C SER A 78 1.02 -1.04 -0.18
N ILE A 79 1.37 -0.32 -1.24
CA ILE A 79 1.86 -0.89 -2.49
C ILE A 79 3.37 -1.14 -2.41
N ASP A 80 4.11 -0.24 -1.76
CA ASP A 80 5.57 -0.19 -1.70
C ASP A 80 6.23 0.00 -3.08
N ASP A 81 6.34 -1.06 -3.88
CA ASP A 81 7.11 -1.08 -5.12
C ASP A 81 6.25 -1.17 -6.39
N VAL A 82 5.85 0.00 -6.90
CA VAL A 82 5.01 0.12 -8.11
C VAL A 82 5.62 -0.57 -9.34
N PRO A 83 6.94 -0.51 -9.62
CA PRO A 83 7.56 -1.29 -10.69
C PRO A 83 7.27 -2.81 -10.66
N SER A 84 7.27 -3.42 -9.47
CA SER A 84 7.09 -4.88 -9.35
C SER A 84 5.63 -5.31 -9.24
N VAL A 85 4.78 -4.51 -8.58
CA VAL A 85 3.39 -4.91 -8.28
C VAL A 85 2.34 -3.97 -8.86
N GLY A 86 2.71 -2.88 -9.52
CA GLY A 86 1.76 -1.90 -10.03
C GLY A 86 1.06 -1.08 -8.94
N GLY A 87 0.51 0.06 -9.34
CA GLY A 87 -0.17 1.01 -8.44
C GLY A 87 -1.63 0.64 -8.12
N ASP A 88 -1.91 -0.62 -7.76
CA ASP A 88 -3.26 -1.15 -7.61
C ASP A 88 -3.59 -1.56 -6.16
N MET A 89 -4.40 -0.75 -5.49
CA MET A 89 -4.87 -1.01 -4.12
C MET A 89 -5.91 -2.14 -4.06
N PHE A 90 -6.70 -2.38 -5.11
CA PHE A 90 -7.65 -3.50 -5.15
C PHE A 90 -6.91 -4.83 -5.21
N ALA A 91 -5.90 -4.93 -6.07
CA ALA A 91 -5.03 -6.10 -6.08
C ALA A 91 -4.32 -6.29 -4.74
N THR A 92 -3.91 -5.20 -4.08
CA THR A 92 -3.27 -5.25 -2.75
C THR A 92 -4.24 -5.79 -1.69
N MET A 93 -5.47 -5.29 -1.65
CA MET A 93 -6.54 -5.82 -0.77
C MET A 93 -6.79 -7.30 -1.08
N ARG A 94 -7.02 -7.67 -2.33
CA ARG A 94 -7.28 -9.06 -2.73
C ARG A 94 -6.15 -10.01 -2.33
N THR A 95 -4.88 -9.60 -2.50
CA THR A 95 -3.74 -10.41 -2.06
C THR A 95 -3.76 -10.60 -0.54
N ALA A 96 -3.99 -9.54 0.24
CA ALA A 96 -4.12 -9.66 1.68
C ALA A 96 -5.27 -10.59 2.08
N PHE A 97 -6.41 -10.48 1.39
CA PHE A 97 -7.61 -11.27 1.63
C PHE A 97 -7.37 -12.75 1.40
N VAL A 98 -6.93 -13.12 0.20
CA VAL A 98 -6.77 -14.51 -0.21
C VAL A 98 -5.66 -15.19 0.59
N VAL A 99 -4.55 -14.49 0.82
CA VAL A 99 -3.43 -15.05 1.60
C VAL A 99 -3.85 -15.29 3.05
N GLN A 100 -4.43 -14.30 3.73
CA GLN A 100 -4.78 -14.46 5.14
C GLN A 100 -5.90 -15.49 5.32
N ARG A 101 -6.96 -15.43 4.50
CA ARG A 101 -8.03 -16.44 4.55
C ARG A 101 -7.54 -17.84 4.20
N GLY A 102 -6.58 -17.97 3.28
CA GLY A 102 -5.97 -19.25 2.95
C GLY A 102 -5.11 -19.83 4.07
N LEU A 103 -4.58 -19.00 4.96
CA LEU A 103 -3.79 -19.43 6.11
C LEU A 103 -4.67 -19.88 7.28
N ASP A 104 -5.67 -19.10 7.67
CA ASP A 104 -6.48 -19.38 8.87
C ASP A 104 -7.96 -19.01 8.77
N GLY A 105 -8.43 -18.58 7.59
CA GLY A 105 -9.82 -18.15 7.39
C GLY A 105 -10.19 -16.85 8.10
N SER A 106 -9.27 -16.24 8.85
CA SER A 106 -9.47 -14.93 9.46
C SER A 106 -9.40 -13.85 8.38
N LEU A 107 -9.99 -12.69 8.68
CA LEU A 107 -10.14 -11.51 7.81
C LEU A 107 -11.43 -11.49 6.98
N ASP A 108 -12.19 -10.41 7.18
CA ASP A 108 -13.35 -10.05 6.38
C ASP A 108 -13.02 -8.91 5.40
N SER A 109 -13.83 -8.76 4.36
CA SER A 109 -13.72 -7.69 3.38
C SER A 109 -13.86 -6.30 4.02
N ARG A 110 -14.66 -6.18 5.10
CA ARG A 110 -14.79 -4.92 5.84
C ARG A 110 -13.49 -4.52 6.53
N ASP A 111 -12.78 -5.46 7.14
CA ASP A 111 -11.47 -5.20 7.75
C ASP A 111 -10.51 -4.62 6.71
N LEU A 112 -10.47 -5.21 5.51
CA LEU A 112 -9.58 -4.74 4.45
C LEU A 112 -9.95 -3.37 3.90
N LEU A 113 -11.25 -3.06 3.80
CA LEU A 113 -11.69 -1.74 3.40
C LEU A 113 -11.27 -0.69 4.44
N GLU A 114 -11.36 -1.02 5.74
CA GLU A 114 -10.88 -0.16 6.82
C GLU A 114 -9.35 -0.03 6.81
N PHE A 115 -8.61 -1.11 6.55
CA PHE A 115 -7.14 -1.09 6.42
C PHE A 115 -6.67 -0.21 5.26
N ALA A 116 -7.45 -0.17 4.18
CA ALA A 116 -7.19 0.64 2.99
C ALA A 116 -7.60 2.12 3.16
N THR A 117 -8.45 2.45 4.14
CA THR A 117 -9.04 3.78 4.30
C THR A 117 -8.80 4.34 5.70
N LEU A 118 -9.66 4.01 6.67
CA LEU A 118 -9.68 4.57 8.01
C LEU A 118 -8.38 4.32 8.78
N ASP A 119 -7.90 3.08 8.83
CA ASP A 119 -6.69 2.74 9.58
C ASP A 119 -5.45 3.33 8.90
N GLY A 120 -5.44 3.40 7.57
CA GLY A 120 -4.41 4.09 6.81
C GLY A 120 -4.35 5.58 7.19
N ALA A 121 -5.49 6.27 7.20
CA ALA A 121 -5.57 7.66 7.62
C ALA A 121 -5.13 7.84 9.08
N GLN A 122 -5.52 6.94 9.98
CA GLN A 122 -5.13 6.98 11.39
C GLN A 122 -3.62 6.78 11.58
N ALA A 123 -3.03 5.80 10.89
CA ALA A 123 -1.59 5.54 10.93
C ALA A 123 -0.76 6.73 10.42
N LEU A 124 -1.29 7.49 9.47
CA LEU A 124 -0.68 8.72 8.94
C LEU A 124 -0.96 9.96 9.81
N GLY A 125 -1.75 9.86 10.89
CA GLY A 125 -2.17 11.00 11.69
C GLY A 125 -3.19 11.91 10.99
N LEU A 126 -3.82 11.43 9.92
CA LEU A 126 -4.82 12.14 9.12
C LEU A 126 -6.26 11.69 9.43
N GLY A 127 -6.46 10.80 10.41
CA GLY A 127 -7.77 10.23 10.73
C GLY A 127 -8.85 11.23 11.16
N ILE A 128 -8.47 12.45 11.57
CA ILE A 128 -9.42 13.55 11.83
C ILE A 128 -9.90 14.18 10.51
N ARG A 129 -9.06 14.19 9.47
CA ARG A 129 -9.33 14.83 8.19
C ARG A 129 -9.93 13.91 7.14
N THR A 130 -9.51 12.65 7.08
CA THR A 130 -9.87 11.74 5.98
C THR A 130 -10.05 10.29 6.47
N GLY A 131 -10.21 9.36 5.54
CA GLY A 131 -10.32 7.91 5.78
C GLY A 131 -11.73 7.42 6.12
N SER A 132 -12.72 8.32 6.26
CA SER A 132 -14.13 7.94 6.42
C SER A 132 -15.05 9.05 5.92
N LEU A 133 -16.26 8.69 5.52
CA LEU A 133 -17.30 9.65 5.14
C LEU A 133 -18.04 10.12 6.41
N ALA A 134 -17.66 11.29 6.93
CA ALA A 134 -18.29 11.90 8.10
C ALA A 134 -18.28 13.43 7.97
N PRO A 135 -19.29 14.14 8.50
CA PRO A 135 -19.30 15.60 8.52
C PRO A 135 -18.03 16.18 9.16
N GLY A 136 -17.49 17.25 8.57
CA GLY A 136 -16.26 17.91 9.02
C GLY A 136 -14.96 17.31 8.47
N LYS A 137 -15.02 16.19 7.74
CA LYS A 137 -13.86 15.61 7.03
C LYS A 137 -13.72 16.15 5.61
N ASP A 138 -12.51 16.07 5.07
CA ASP A 138 -12.20 16.35 3.68
C ASP A 138 -12.97 15.39 2.77
N ALA A 139 -13.48 15.89 1.65
CA ALA A 139 -14.19 15.09 0.65
C ALA A 139 -13.20 14.31 -0.25
N ASP A 140 -12.50 13.36 0.36
CA ASP A 140 -11.68 12.35 -0.30
C ASP A 140 -12.56 11.14 -0.63
N VAL A 141 -13.11 11.10 -1.85
CA VAL A 141 -14.17 10.15 -2.23
C VAL A 141 -13.83 9.46 -3.54
N ILE A 142 -14.06 8.16 -3.60
CA ILE A 142 -13.92 7.34 -4.81
C ILE A 142 -15.29 6.75 -5.14
N LEU A 143 -15.75 6.96 -6.37
CA LEU A 143 -16.98 6.35 -6.89
C LEU A 143 -16.60 5.16 -7.77
N LEU A 144 -17.23 4.02 -7.52
CA LEU A 144 -17.01 2.77 -8.25
C LEU A 144 -18.24 2.43 -9.10
N ARG A 145 -18.01 2.02 -10.34
CA ARG A 145 -19.02 1.45 -11.22
C ARG A 145 -19.46 0.09 -10.70
N THR A 146 -20.76 -0.18 -10.76
CA THR A 146 -21.38 -1.44 -10.32
C THR A 146 -22.06 -2.20 -11.46
N ASP A 147 -21.98 -1.67 -12.68
CA ASP A 147 -22.57 -2.18 -13.91
C ASP A 147 -21.56 -2.90 -14.81
N ASP A 148 -20.30 -2.96 -14.39
CA ASP A 148 -19.25 -3.67 -15.12
C ASP A 148 -19.43 -5.19 -15.01
N LEU A 149 -19.30 -5.89 -16.14
CA LEU A 149 -19.51 -7.34 -16.24
C LEU A 149 -18.65 -8.16 -15.28
N THR A 150 -17.51 -7.62 -14.84
CA THR A 150 -16.61 -8.31 -13.91
C THR A 150 -17.12 -8.36 -12.47
N VAL A 151 -18.12 -7.54 -12.12
CA VAL A 151 -18.63 -7.41 -10.75
C VAL A 151 -20.16 -7.47 -10.63
N LEU A 152 -20.88 -7.44 -11.75
CA LEU A 152 -22.35 -7.52 -11.76
C LEU A 152 -22.84 -8.97 -11.50
N PRO A 153 -23.91 -9.17 -10.69
CA PRO A 153 -24.60 -8.20 -9.84
C PRO A 153 -23.86 -7.94 -8.52
N VAL A 154 -23.90 -6.67 -8.06
CA VAL A 154 -23.29 -6.29 -6.78
C VAL A 154 -24.28 -6.49 -5.64
N THR A 155 -24.09 -7.57 -4.87
CA THR A 155 -24.91 -7.88 -3.67
C THR A 155 -24.25 -7.39 -2.37
N ASP A 156 -22.93 -7.56 -2.24
CA ASP A 156 -22.13 -7.03 -1.12
C ASP A 156 -21.06 -6.08 -1.67
N PRO A 157 -21.26 -4.75 -1.61
CA PRO A 157 -20.31 -3.79 -2.15
C PRO A 157 -18.90 -3.88 -1.56
N ALA A 158 -18.78 -4.20 -0.26
CA ALA A 158 -17.48 -4.30 0.40
C ALA A 158 -16.74 -5.56 -0.08
N GLY A 159 -17.43 -6.71 -0.08
CA GLY A 159 -16.93 -7.94 -0.66
C GLY A 159 -16.54 -7.80 -2.13
N THR A 160 -17.39 -7.18 -2.94
CA THR A 160 -17.11 -6.91 -4.35
C THR A 160 -15.85 -6.04 -4.52
N ALA A 161 -15.73 -4.94 -3.77
CA ALA A 161 -14.56 -4.06 -3.85
C ALA A 161 -13.27 -4.79 -3.49
N VAL A 162 -13.27 -5.65 -2.46
CA VAL A 162 -12.08 -6.35 -1.99
C VAL A 162 -11.74 -7.57 -2.87
N ALA A 163 -12.72 -8.42 -3.16
CA ALA A 163 -12.49 -9.71 -3.81
C ALA A 163 -12.43 -9.61 -5.33
N SER A 164 -13.17 -8.69 -5.94
CA SER A 164 -13.31 -8.59 -7.41
C SER A 164 -12.96 -7.22 -7.97
N GLY A 165 -12.72 -6.22 -7.11
CA GLY A 165 -12.41 -4.86 -7.53
C GLY A 165 -11.15 -4.75 -8.39
N HIS A 166 -11.17 -3.75 -9.27
CA HIS A 166 -10.01 -3.35 -10.07
C HIS A 166 -10.07 -1.84 -10.40
N PRO A 167 -8.92 -1.20 -10.73
CA PRO A 167 -8.86 0.24 -10.99
C PRO A 167 -9.77 0.75 -12.12
N GLY A 168 -10.18 -0.12 -13.04
CA GLY A 168 -11.09 0.19 -14.14
C GLY A 168 -12.55 0.40 -13.71
N LEU A 169 -12.91 0.00 -12.49
CA LEU A 169 -14.21 0.32 -11.90
C LEU A 169 -14.27 1.75 -11.37
N VAL A 170 -13.12 2.36 -11.08
CA VAL A 170 -13.09 3.71 -10.52
C VAL A 170 -13.60 4.70 -11.56
N ASP A 171 -14.76 5.30 -11.33
CA ASP A 171 -15.34 6.28 -12.24
C ASP A 171 -14.82 7.69 -11.94
N THR A 172 -15.05 8.12 -10.71
CA THR A 172 -14.82 9.49 -10.25
C THR A 172 -14.00 9.47 -8.96
N VAL A 173 -13.05 10.41 -8.85
CA VAL A 173 -12.22 10.60 -7.66
C VAL A 173 -12.23 12.07 -7.28
N LEU A 174 -12.51 12.33 -6.01
CA LEU A 174 -12.42 13.63 -5.37
C LEU A 174 -11.31 13.60 -4.34
N VAL A 175 -10.52 14.68 -4.28
CA VAL A 175 -9.50 14.93 -3.24
C VAL A 175 -9.78 16.29 -2.64
N ALA A 176 -10.09 16.33 -1.35
CA ALA A 176 -10.59 17.51 -0.65
C ALA A 176 -11.71 18.23 -1.42
N GLY A 177 -12.62 17.47 -2.03
CA GLY A 177 -13.75 17.97 -2.83
C GLY A 177 -13.40 18.39 -4.26
N LYS A 178 -12.11 18.44 -4.64
CA LYS A 178 -11.70 18.70 -6.02
C LYS A 178 -11.74 17.41 -6.84
N VAL A 179 -12.45 17.44 -7.95
CA VAL A 179 -12.52 16.31 -8.89
C VAL A 179 -11.18 16.18 -9.63
N VAL A 180 -10.53 15.02 -9.49
CA VAL A 180 -9.26 14.69 -10.16
C VAL A 180 -9.39 13.55 -11.17
N LYS A 181 -10.50 12.81 -11.13
CA LYS A 181 -10.92 11.83 -12.13
C LYS A 181 -12.44 11.89 -12.29
N ARG A 182 -12.96 11.74 -13.49
CA ARG A 182 -14.40 11.70 -13.80
C ARG A 182 -14.67 10.85 -15.04
N ALA A 183 -15.75 10.08 -15.04
CA ALA A 183 -16.14 9.24 -16.18
C ALA A 183 -14.99 8.31 -16.65
N GLY A 184 -14.22 7.78 -15.71
CA GLY A 184 -13.07 6.92 -16.00
C GLY A 184 -11.78 7.65 -16.44
N ALA A 185 -11.81 8.96 -16.66
CA ALA A 185 -10.68 9.75 -17.18
C ALA A 185 -10.07 10.70 -16.14
N LEU A 186 -8.75 10.89 -16.18
CA LEU A 186 -8.04 11.86 -15.32
C LEU A 186 -8.33 13.30 -15.76
N VAL A 187 -8.52 14.20 -14.80
CA VAL A 187 -8.78 15.62 -15.05
C VAL A 187 -7.46 16.38 -15.17
N GLY A 188 -7.27 17.09 -16.28
CA GLY A 188 -6.12 17.98 -16.48
C GLY A 188 -4.78 17.26 -16.69
N VAL A 189 -4.82 16.01 -17.15
CA VAL A 189 -3.61 15.20 -17.42
C VAL A 189 -3.55 14.85 -18.91
N ASP A 190 -2.46 15.27 -19.57
CA ASP A 190 -2.12 14.79 -20.91
C ASP A 190 -1.53 13.37 -20.79
N LEU A 191 -2.38 12.36 -21.04
CA LEU A 191 -1.98 10.96 -20.97
C LEU A 191 -0.93 10.56 -22.03
N PRO A 192 -1.07 10.96 -23.31
CA PRO A 192 -0.01 10.75 -24.31
C PRO A 192 1.36 11.30 -23.87
N GLU A 193 1.44 12.55 -23.42
CA GLU A 193 2.69 13.17 -22.97
C GLU A 193 3.26 12.44 -21.74
N LEU A 194 2.40 12.14 -20.76
CA LEU A 194 2.83 11.42 -19.56
C LEU A 194 3.40 10.03 -19.89
N LYS A 195 2.78 9.30 -20.82
CA LYS A 195 3.29 8.00 -21.31
C LYS A 195 4.64 8.14 -22.00
N ALA A 196 4.82 9.16 -22.84
CA ALA A 196 6.09 9.42 -23.50
C ALA A 196 7.21 9.71 -22.49
N ARG A 197 6.92 10.55 -21.48
CA ARG A 197 7.86 10.86 -20.38
C ARG A 197 8.23 9.63 -19.55
N LEU A 198 7.26 8.76 -19.29
CA LEU A 198 7.50 7.51 -18.56
C LEU A 198 8.42 6.57 -19.36
N ALA A 199 8.16 6.40 -20.66
CA ALA A 199 9.01 5.59 -21.55
C ALA A 199 10.44 6.14 -21.62
N ALA A 200 10.60 7.45 -21.84
CA ALA A 200 11.91 8.10 -21.85
C ALA A 200 12.66 7.93 -20.51
N SER A 201 11.93 7.93 -19.38
CA SER A 201 12.55 7.69 -18.07
C SER A 201 13.01 6.25 -17.89
N ARG A 202 12.23 5.26 -18.34
CA ARG A 202 12.65 3.86 -18.38
C ARG A 202 13.95 3.73 -19.17
N ASP A 203 13.97 4.23 -20.41
CA ASP A 203 15.10 4.06 -21.33
C ASP A 203 16.39 4.65 -20.77
N ARG A 204 16.30 5.83 -20.13
CA ARG A 204 17.43 6.46 -19.46
C ARG A 204 17.98 5.60 -18.31
N VAL A 205 17.09 5.08 -17.46
CA VAL A 205 17.49 4.28 -16.28
C VAL A 205 18.10 2.96 -16.73
N THR A 206 17.52 2.28 -17.73
CA THR A 206 18.03 1.01 -18.23
C THR A 206 19.35 1.16 -18.97
N ALA A 207 19.52 2.21 -19.77
CA ALA A 207 20.80 2.53 -20.41
C ALA A 207 21.90 2.81 -19.37
N ALA A 208 21.59 3.60 -18.33
CA ALA A 208 22.55 3.87 -17.25
C ALA A 208 22.91 2.62 -16.44
N ALA A 209 21.97 1.69 -16.28
CA ALA A 209 22.18 0.43 -15.56
C ALA A 209 22.78 -0.70 -16.42
N GLY A 210 22.91 -0.50 -17.74
CA GLY A 210 23.33 -1.56 -18.67
C GLY A 210 22.34 -2.73 -18.76
N VAL A 211 21.06 -2.50 -18.47
CA VAL A 211 20.03 -3.55 -18.48
C VAL A 211 19.31 -3.55 -19.84
N PRO A 212 19.34 -4.66 -20.60
CA PRO A 212 18.65 -4.75 -21.88
C PRO A 212 17.12 -4.82 -21.70
N LEU A 213 16.38 -4.24 -22.66
CA LEU A 213 14.91 -4.22 -22.73
C LEU A 213 14.39 -5.17 -23.81
N ASP A 214 14.90 -6.39 -23.83
CA ASP A 214 14.65 -7.39 -24.87
C ASP A 214 13.86 -8.60 -24.36
N SER A 215 13.24 -8.48 -23.17
CA SER A 215 12.51 -9.57 -22.48
C SER A 215 13.34 -10.81 -22.15
N THR A 216 14.68 -10.73 -22.24
CA THR A 216 15.57 -11.84 -21.88
C THR A 216 15.85 -11.93 -20.38
N TRP A 217 15.38 -10.96 -19.59
CA TRP A 217 15.54 -10.98 -18.14
C TRP A 217 14.87 -12.22 -17.56
N SER A 218 15.68 -13.09 -16.96
CA SER A 218 15.24 -14.22 -16.16
C SER A 218 15.72 -14.05 -14.72
N PRO A 219 14.89 -14.39 -13.71
CA PRO A 219 15.37 -14.45 -12.34
C PRO A 219 16.46 -15.53 -12.27
N GLN A 220 17.71 -15.11 -12.05
CA GLN A 220 18.80 -16.06 -11.86
C GLN A 220 18.56 -16.85 -10.57
N PRO A 221 18.83 -18.18 -10.53
CA PRO A 221 18.77 -18.94 -9.29
C PRO A 221 19.65 -18.27 -8.23
N ARG A 222 19.14 -18.12 -7.00
CA ARG A 222 20.00 -17.71 -5.88
C ARG A 222 21.05 -18.80 -5.69
N ALA A 223 22.33 -18.43 -5.73
CA ALA A 223 23.45 -19.29 -5.37
C ALA A 223 23.37 -19.71 -3.89
#